data_AF-A0A5C6MLS0-F1
#
_entry.id   AF-A0A5C6MLS0-F1
#
_cell.length_a   1.000
_cell.length_b   1.000
_cell.length_c   1.000
_cell.angle_alpha   90.00
_cell.angle_beta   90.00
_cell.angle_gamma   90.00
#
_symmetry.space_group_name_H-M   'P 1'
#
loop_
_entity.id
_entity.type
_entity.pdbx_description
1 polymer ?
#
loop_
_entity_poly.entity_id
_entity_poly.type
_entity_poly.pdbx_seq_one_letter_code
_entity_poly.pdbx_strand_id
1 'polypeptide(L)'
;MKLLTHNMLTSHVKGVTQGYPLLIKATEVKVNEVEFNPEFVVKMIPKLEWSALVQAAEEVEVMEGSLKCPESGREFPITRGIPNMLLNEDEV
;
A
#
# COMPACT_ATOMS: atom_id res chain seq x y z
N MET A 1 2.89 7.20 3.97
CA MET A 1 2.34 5.89 4.34
C MET A 1 3.51 4.93 4.42
N LYS A 2 3.62 4.18 5.51
CA LYS A 2 4.70 3.18 5.66
C LYS A 2 4.52 2.07 4.62
N LEU A 3 5.62 1.62 3.99
CA LEU A 3 5.60 0.55 2.98
C LEU A 3 5.06 -0.79 3.53
N LEU A 4 5.29 -1.06 4.83
CA LEU A 4 4.71 -2.23 5.50
C LEU A 4 3.18 -2.20 5.48
N THR A 5 2.57 -1.02 5.57
CA THR A 5 1.11 -0.87 5.51
C THR A 5 0.61 -1.19 4.12
N HIS A 6 1.29 -0.71 3.07
CA HIS A 6 0.98 -1.07 1.68
C HIS A 6 0.98 -2.58 1.47
N ASN A 7 1.97 -3.28 2.03
CA ASN A 7 2.13 -4.72 1.88
C ASN A 7 0.93 -5.53 2.42
N MET A 8 0.10 -4.93 3.28
CA MET A 8 -1.10 -5.55 3.86
C MET A 8 -2.41 -5.09 3.20
N LEU A 9 -2.37 -4.21 2.20
CA LEU A 9 -3.57 -3.66 1.55
C LEU A 9 -3.88 -4.35 0.23
N THR A 10 -5.11 -4.80 0.08
CA THR A 10 -5.64 -5.47 -1.13
C THR A 10 -6.91 -4.77 -1.59
N SER A 11 -7.09 -4.63 -2.92
CA SER A 11 -8.36 -4.16 -3.48
C SER A 11 -9.44 -5.24 -3.39
N HIS A 12 -10.62 -4.86 -2.88
CA HIS A 12 -11.81 -5.73 -2.84
C HIS A 12 -12.96 -5.18 -3.69
N VAL A 13 -12.65 -4.40 -4.74
CA VAL A 13 -13.65 -3.92 -5.70
C VAL A 13 -14.40 -5.12 -6.30
N LYS A 14 -15.71 -4.99 -6.46
CA LYS A 14 -16.57 -6.03 -7.04
C LYS A 14 -15.99 -6.59 -8.35
N GLY A 15 -15.87 -7.92 -8.41
CA GLY A 15 -15.40 -8.64 -9.60
C GLY A 15 -13.88 -8.77 -9.73
N VAL A 16 -13.09 -8.18 -8.83
CA VAL A 16 -11.63 -8.34 -8.81
C VAL A 16 -11.24 -9.67 -8.19
N THR A 17 -10.42 -10.44 -8.90
CA THR A 17 -9.82 -11.70 -8.42
C THR A 17 -8.35 -11.55 -8.06
N GLN A 18 -7.66 -10.54 -8.62
CA GLN A 18 -6.26 -10.19 -8.33
C GLN A 18 -6.15 -8.70 -7.96
N GLY A 19 -6.54 -8.39 -6.72
CA GLY A 19 -6.50 -7.02 -6.18
C GLY A 19 -5.18 -6.61 -5.54
N TYR A 20 -4.13 -7.42 -5.70
CA TYR A 20 -2.82 -7.26 -5.04
C TYR A 20 -1.68 -7.59 -6.02
N PRO A 21 -0.54 -6.87 -5.96
CA PRO A 21 -0.28 -5.67 -5.17
C PRO A 21 -0.91 -4.41 -5.79
N LEU A 22 -1.19 -3.43 -4.95
CA LEU A 22 -1.64 -2.11 -5.40
C LEU A 22 -0.44 -1.33 -5.96
N LEU A 23 -0.61 -0.65 -7.10
CA LEU A 23 0.45 0.18 -7.69
C LEU A 23 0.51 1.53 -6.96
N ILE A 24 1.68 1.99 -6.50
CA ILE A 24 1.80 3.26 -5.79
C ILE A 24 2.14 4.38 -6.76
N LYS A 25 1.34 5.43 -6.76
CA LYS A 25 1.64 6.69 -7.45
C LYS A 25 1.92 7.75 -6.41
N ALA A 26 3.19 7.93 -6.07
CA ALA A 26 3.63 8.94 -5.11
C ALA A 26 3.68 10.34 -5.74
N THR A 27 3.10 11.35 -5.08
CA THR A 27 3.30 12.77 -5.43
C THR A 27 4.23 13.47 -4.44
N GLU A 28 4.23 13.07 -3.18
CA GLU A 28 5.14 13.58 -2.16
C GLU A 28 5.70 12.42 -1.33
N VAL A 29 7.00 12.46 -1.02
CA VAL A 29 7.70 11.43 -0.25
C VAL A 29 8.39 12.07 0.96
N LYS A 30 8.26 11.46 2.13
CA LYS A 30 8.93 11.91 3.36
C LYS A 30 9.63 10.75 4.04
N VAL A 31 10.90 10.93 4.40
CA VAL A 31 11.65 9.97 5.20
C VAL A 31 11.43 10.24 6.68
N ASN A 32 10.88 9.26 7.40
CA ASN A 32 10.75 9.32 8.86
C ASN A 32 11.69 8.30 9.51
N GLU A 33 12.66 8.77 10.28
CA GLU A 33 13.53 7.88 11.06
C GLU A 33 12.73 7.22 12.20
N VAL A 34 12.93 5.92 12.38
CA VAL A 34 12.28 5.11 13.40
C VAL A 34 13.33 4.27 14.13
N GLU A 35 13.16 4.12 15.45
CA GLU A 35 14.04 3.27 16.25
C GLU A 35 13.89 1.80 15.83
N PHE A 36 15.03 1.11 15.73
CA PHE A 36 15.05 -0.29 15.31
C PHE A 36 14.49 -1.20 16.40
N ASN A 37 13.47 -1.99 16.04
CA ASN A 37 12.84 -2.97 16.94
C ASN A 37 13.00 -4.40 16.35
N PRO A 38 13.95 -5.20 16.85
CA PRO A 38 14.24 -6.52 16.29
C PRO A 38 13.08 -7.52 16.50
N GLU A 39 12.38 -7.47 17.63
CA GLU A 39 11.24 -8.35 17.91
C GLU A 39 10.10 -8.14 16.90
N PHE A 40 9.87 -6.88 16.50
CA PHE A 40 8.90 -6.52 15.47
C PHE A 40 9.33 -7.05 14.10
N VAL A 41 10.59 -6.81 13.70
CA VAL A 41 11.11 -7.22 12.39
C VAL A 41 11.05 -8.73 12.20
N VAL A 42 11.48 -9.52 13.20
CA VAL A 42 11.45 -10.99 13.14
C VAL A 42 10.01 -11.52 12.98
N LYS A 43 9.03 -10.91 13.64
CA LYS A 43 7.61 -11.29 13.51
C LYS A 43 6.98 -10.85 12.19
N MET A 44 7.53 -9.81 11.57
CA MET A 44 7.05 -9.23 10.31
C MET A 44 7.59 -9.97 9.09
N ILE A 45 8.89 -10.32 9.07
CA ILE A 45 9.56 -11.06 7.99
C ILE A 45 8.73 -12.21 7.38
N PRO A 46 8.15 -13.14 8.17
CA PRO A 46 7.40 -14.27 7.60
C PRO A 46 6.03 -13.89 7.02
N LYS A 47 5.53 -12.69 7.29
CA LYS A 47 4.22 -12.19 6.81
C LYS A 47 4.33 -11.25 5.62
N LEU A 48 5.56 -10.93 5.21
CA LEU A 48 5.81 -9.98 4.13
C LEU A 48 5.76 -10.68 2.78
N GLU A 49 4.99 -10.09 1.88
CA GLU A 49 5.05 -10.40 0.45
C GLU A 49 6.24 -9.63 -0.15
N TRP A 50 7.35 -10.34 -0.34
CA TRP A 50 8.64 -9.74 -0.72
C TRP A 50 8.61 -9.05 -2.09
N SER A 51 7.88 -9.61 -3.06
CA SER A 51 7.75 -9.03 -4.40
C SER A 51 7.09 -7.65 -4.35
N ALA A 52 5.97 -7.56 -3.62
CA ALA A 52 5.24 -6.32 -3.42
C ALA A 52 6.04 -5.30 -2.60
N LEU A 53 6.81 -5.76 -1.62
CA LEU A 53 7.67 -4.88 -0.83
C LEU A 53 8.80 -4.27 -1.66
N VAL A 54 9.47 -5.07 -2.50
CA VAL A 54 10.53 -4.59 -3.39
C VAL A 54 9.95 -3.57 -4.39
N GLN A 55 8.80 -3.89 -4.99
CA GLN A 55 8.11 -2.97 -5.89
C GLN A 55 7.73 -1.65 -5.19
N ALA A 56 7.17 -1.73 -3.98
CA ALA A 56 6.82 -0.55 -3.19
C ALA A 56 8.05 0.24 -2.72
N ALA A 57 9.19 -0.42 -2.50
CA ALA A 57 10.44 0.23 -2.10
C ALA A 57 11.05 1.07 -3.22
N GLU A 58 10.85 0.68 -4.48
CA GLU A 58 11.16 1.55 -5.63
C GLU A 58 10.29 2.82 -5.62
N GLU A 59 9.11 2.77 -4.99
CA GLU A 59 8.10 3.86 -4.97
C GLU A 59 8.12 4.74 -3.68
N VAL A 60 8.94 4.39 -2.67
CA VAL A 60 9.32 5.16 -1.44
C VAL A 60 8.13 5.66 -0.56
N GLU A 61 8.37 6.10 0.68
CA GLU A 61 7.35 6.48 1.68
C GLU A 61 6.46 7.67 1.26
N VAL A 62 5.24 7.39 0.79
CA VAL A 62 4.34 8.37 0.16
C VAL A 62 3.48 9.17 1.14
N MET A 63 3.61 10.49 1.18
CA MET A 63 2.75 11.41 1.95
C MET A 63 1.44 11.74 1.22
N GLU A 64 1.52 12.02 -0.07
CA GLU A 64 0.39 12.30 -0.94
C GLU A 64 0.53 11.44 -2.20
N GLY A 65 -0.58 10.90 -2.72
CA GLY A 65 -0.52 10.01 -3.88
C GLY A 65 -1.81 9.23 -4.13
N SER A 66 -1.74 8.17 -4.93
CA SER A 66 -2.84 7.20 -5.08
C SER A 66 -2.34 5.76 -5.18
N LEU A 67 -3.11 4.81 -4.68
CA LEU A 67 -2.93 3.37 -4.90
C LEU A 67 -3.84 2.93 -6.02
N LYS A 68 -3.32 2.34 -7.08
CA LYS A 68 -4.14 1.86 -8.20
C LYS A 68 -4.31 0.34 -8.15
N CYS A 69 -5.55 -0.12 -8.22
CA CYS A 69 -5.85 -1.53 -8.40
C CYS A 69 -5.39 -2.00 -9.80
N PRO A 70 -4.64 -3.10 -9.92
CA PRO A 70 -4.15 -3.57 -11.22
C PRO A 70 -5.26 -4.06 -12.15
N GLU A 71 -6.33 -4.66 -11.60
CA GLU A 71 -7.40 -5.27 -12.40
C GLU A 71 -8.54 -4.28 -12.72
N SER A 72 -9.07 -3.59 -11.71
CA SER A 72 -10.16 -2.63 -11.92
C SER A 72 -9.69 -1.24 -12.37
N GLY A 73 -8.40 -0.95 -12.22
CA GLY A 73 -7.85 0.38 -12.46
C GLY A 73 -8.29 1.44 -11.44
N ARG A 74 -9.06 1.07 -10.42
CA ARG A 74 -9.56 1.97 -9.37
C ARG A 74 -8.41 2.61 -8.61
N GLU A 75 -8.46 3.92 -8.44
CA GLU A 75 -7.47 4.66 -7.66
C GLU A 75 -7.98 4.97 -6.24
N PHE A 76 -7.21 4.62 -5.23
CA PHE A 76 -7.44 4.90 -3.82
C PHE A 76 -6.51 6.03 -3.39
N PRO A 77 -7.03 7.25 -3.11
CA PRO A 77 -6.17 8.38 -2.79
C PRO A 77 -5.47 8.18 -1.44
N ILE A 78 -4.23 8.65 -1.36
CA ILE A 78 -3.43 8.73 -0.14
C ILE A 78 -3.35 10.21 0.24
N THR A 79 -3.82 10.54 1.45
CA THR A 79 -3.76 11.92 1.97
C THR A 79 -3.16 11.90 3.36
N ARG A 80 -2.15 12.74 3.62
CA ARG A 80 -1.38 12.77 4.87
C ARG A 80 -0.83 11.39 5.26
N GLY A 81 -0.42 10.61 4.26
CA GLY A 81 0.11 9.27 4.42
C GLY A 81 -0.92 8.22 4.85
N ILE A 82 -2.22 8.53 4.80
CA ILE A 82 -3.32 7.61 5.09
C ILE A 82 -4.03 7.27 3.76
N PRO A 83 -4.04 6.01 3.33
CA PRO A 83 -4.78 5.57 2.16
C PRO A 83 -6.28 5.50 2.47
N ASN A 84 -7.12 5.97 1.54
CA ASN A 84 -8.57 5.83 1.62
C ASN A 84 -9.03 4.61 0.80
N MET A 85 -9.42 3.54 1.49
CA MET A 85 -9.86 2.27 0.89
C MET A 85 -11.40 2.15 0.79
N LEU A 86 -12.15 3.23 1.03
CA LEU A 86 -13.61 3.19 0.93
C LEU A 86 -14.07 2.98 -0.52
N LEU A 87 -15.07 2.13 -0.68
CA LEU A 87 -15.74 1.83 -1.93
C LEU A 87 -17.09 2.56 -1.98
N ASN A 88 -17.50 3.00 -3.16
CA ASN A 88 -18.86 3.50 -3.37
C ASN A 88 -19.87 2.34 -3.35
N GLU A 89 -21.16 2.61 -3.13
CA GLU A 89 -22.20 1.58 -3.10
C GLU A 89 -22.25 0.73 -4.39
N ASP A 90 -21.93 1.34 -5.53
CA ASP A 90 -21.87 0.67 -6.83
C ASP A 90 -20.63 -0.24 -7.00
N GLU A 91 -19.61 -0.07 -6.17
CA GLU A 91 -18.31 -0.77 -6.23
C GLU A 91 -18.20 -1.97 -5.27
N VAL A 92 -19.25 -2.19 -4.44
CA VAL A 92 -19.39 -3.30 -3.48
C VAL A 92 -20.00 -4.55 -4.12
#